data_AF-A0A5C8FY82-F1
#
_entry.id   AF-A0A5C8FY82-F1
#
_cell.length_a   1.000
_cell.length_b   1.000
_cell.length_c   1.000
_cell.angle_alpha   90.00
_cell.angle_beta   90.00
_cell.angle_gamma   90.00
#
_symmetry.space_group_name_H-M   'P 1'
#
loop_
_entity.id
_entity.type
_entity.pdbx_description
1 polymer ?
#
loop_
_entity_poly.entity_id
_entity_poly.type
_entity_poly.pdbx_seq_one_letter_code
_entity_poly.pdbx_strand_id
1 'polypeptide(L)'
;MKKYLILFFITIFLASCFAENENIDMVKNGSFNKYPNVTIGEVVDTVFDKVKWEAIIGEDGNEYVNMRGYLLDGSKALFQFRIIDDSSWRLHALELDDEPSDINIVDSLYYMYVEMTEWQKGSK
;
A
#
# COMPACT_ATOMS: atom_id res chain seq x y z
N MET A 1 27.52 19.19 -11.62
CA MET A 1 27.32 17.93 -10.85
C MET A 1 26.21 17.16 -11.57
N LYS A 2 26.55 16.04 -12.19
CA LYS A 2 25.59 15.24 -12.99
C LYS A 2 24.62 14.57 -12.01
N LYS A 3 23.33 14.90 -12.12
CA LYS A 3 22.24 14.24 -11.40
C LYS A 3 22.05 12.87 -12.05
N TYR A 4 22.51 11.80 -11.41
CA TYR A 4 22.20 10.45 -11.86
C TYR A 4 20.79 10.12 -11.39
N LEU A 5 19.84 10.15 -12.33
CA LEU A 5 18.53 9.55 -12.19
C LEU A 5 18.75 8.03 -12.12
N ILE A 6 18.65 7.43 -10.94
CA ILE A 6 18.75 5.98 -10.76
C ILE A 6 17.47 5.38 -11.35
N LEU A 7 17.58 4.75 -12.52
CA LEU A 7 16.50 4.04 -13.18
C LEU A 7 16.46 2.61 -12.59
N PHE A 8 15.45 2.31 -11.78
CA PHE A 8 15.25 1.00 -11.16
C PHE A 8 14.78 -0.01 -12.23
N PHE A 9 15.70 -0.82 -12.75
CA PHE A 9 15.37 -1.92 -13.66
C PHE A 9 14.90 -3.12 -12.83
N ILE A 10 13.57 -3.27 -12.69
CA ILE A 10 12.96 -4.40 -11.98
C ILE A 10 13.23 -5.68 -12.79
N THR A 11 14.11 -6.52 -12.28
CA THR A 11 14.30 -7.88 -12.80
C THR A 11 13.34 -8.80 -12.07
N ILE A 12 12.29 -9.25 -12.76
CA ILE A 12 11.25 -10.12 -12.20
C ILE A 12 11.81 -11.54 -12.08
N PHE A 13 12.07 -12.00 -10.85
CA PHE A 13 12.40 -13.40 -10.56
C PHE A 13 11.11 -14.15 -10.21
N LEU A 14 10.73 -15.09 -11.08
CA LEU A 14 9.52 -15.91 -10.94
C LEU A 14 9.75 -17.04 -9.91
N ALA A 15 9.47 -16.76 -8.65
CA ALA A 15 9.26 -17.80 -7.64
C ALA A 15 8.18 -17.37 -6.65
N SER A 16 7.17 -18.23 -6.44
CA SER A 16 6.19 -18.24 -5.34
C SER A 16 4.82 -17.55 -5.48
N CYS A 17 3.98 -17.96 -6.45
CA CYS A 17 2.56 -17.55 -6.46
C CYS A 17 1.73 -17.96 -5.22
N PHE A 18 2.22 -18.86 -4.36
CA PHE A 18 1.52 -19.27 -3.14
C PHE A 18 1.78 -18.33 -1.96
N ALA A 19 3.04 -18.02 -1.66
CA ALA A 19 3.41 -17.04 -0.64
C ALA A 19 2.92 -15.62 -1.02
N GLU A 20 2.82 -15.35 -2.34
CA GLU A 20 2.28 -14.10 -2.87
C GLU A 20 0.89 -13.78 -2.32
N ASN A 21 -0.02 -14.77 -2.30
CA ASN A 21 -1.38 -14.56 -1.82
C ASN A 21 -1.45 -14.41 -0.30
N GLU A 22 -0.68 -15.20 0.46
CA GLU A 22 -0.69 -15.16 1.93
C GLU A 22 -0.23 -13.80 2.49
N ASN A 23 0.88 -13.27 1.95
CA ASN A 23 1.38 -11.96 2.37
C ASN A 23 0.41 -10.82 2.01
N ILE A 24 -0.20 -10.87 0.81
CA ILE A 24 -1.21 -9.89 0.41
C ILE A 24 -2.42 -9.96 1.35
N ASP A 25 -2.91 -11.16 1.65
CA ASP A 25 -4.07 -11.36 2.53
C ASP A 25 -3.76 -10.92 3.96
N MET A 26 -2.56 -11.18 4.48
CA MET A 26 -2.13 -10.70 5.79
C MET A 26 -2.15 -9.17 5.87
N VAL A 27 -1.67 -8.49 4.84
CA VAL A 27 -1.68 -7.01 4.81
C VAL A 27 -3.11 -6.50 4.70
N LYS A 28 -3.91 -7.02 3.77
CA LYS A 28 -5.30 -6.59 3.57
C LYS A 28 -6.17 -6.77 4.81
N ASN A 29 -6.05 -7.92 5.46
CA ASN A 29 -6.84 -8.26 6.65
C ASN A 29 -6.27 -7.65 7.94
N GLY A 30 -5.03 -7.16 7.92
CA GLY A 30 -4.44 -6.43 9.02
C GLY A 30 -5.02 -5.02 9.18
N SER A 31 -4.61 -4.34 10.25
CA SER A 31 -5.01 -2.97 10.56
C SER A 31 -3.80 -2.17 11.05
N PHE A 32 -3.85 -0.84 10.92
CA PHE A 32 -2.90 -0.01 11.63
C PHE A 32 -3.18 -0.09 13.15
N ASN A 33 -2.12 -0.23 13.96
CA ASN A 33 -2.26 -0.31 15.43
C ASN A 33 -3.08 0.84 16.05
N LYS A 34 -3.01 2.04 15.45
CA LYS A 34 -3.78 3.21 15.89
C LYS A 34 -5.28 3.11 15.59
N TYR A 35 -5.65 2.34 14.57
CA TYR A 35 -7.01 2.19 14.06
C TYR A 35 -7.36 0.69 13.91
N PRO A 36 -7.41 -0.08 15.01
CA PRO A 36 -7.49 -1.55 14.96
C PRO A 36 -8.85 -2.11 14.53
N ASN A 37 -9.88 -1.26 14.41
CA ASN A 37 -11.24 -1.69 14.08
C ASN A 37 -11.56 -1.64 12.56
N VAL A 38 -10.59 -1.24 11.75
CA VAL A 38 -10.74 -1.10 10.30
C VAL A 38 -9.53 -1.75 9.64
N THR A 39 -9.77 -2.60 8.66
CA THR A 39 -8.72 -3.30 7.94
C THR A 39 -8.09 -2.41 6.87
N ILE A 40 -6.85 -2.70 6.49
CA ILE A 40 -6.18 -1.99 5.38
C ILE A 40 -6.98 -2.19 4.09
N GLY A 41 -7.50 -3.39 3.85
CA GLY A 41 -8.36 -3.67 2.70
C GLY A 41 -9.57 -2.74 2.64
N GLU A 42 -10.31 -2.59 3.75
CA GLU A 42 -11.47 -1.68 3.82
C GLU A 42 -11.10 -0.21 3.56
N VAL A 43 -9.99 0.27 4.14
CA VAL A 43 -9.50 1.64 3.87
C VAL A 43 -9.21 1.79 2.39
N VAL A 44 -8.45 0.85 1.83
CA VAL A 44 -7.97 0.94 0.46
C VAL A 44 -9.12 0.90 -0.54
N ASP A 45 -10.05 -0.04 -0.38
CA ASP A 45 -11.21 -0.21 -1.28
C ASP A 45 -12.19 0.99 -1.20
N THR A 46 -12.17 1.73 -0.10
CA THR A 46 -13.02 2.92 0.09
C THR A 46 -12.38 4.18 -0.48
N VAL A 47 -11.06 4.33 -0.35
CA VAL A 47 -10.33 5.56 -0.65
C VAL A 47 -9.75 5.58 -2.07
N PHE A 48 -9.37 4.42 -2.61
CA PHE A 48 -8.63 4.33 -3.87
C PHE A 48 -9.41 3.60 -4.96
N ASP A 49 -9.21 4.05 -6.18
CA ASP A 49 -9.70 3.42 -7.40
C ASP A 49 -8.61 2.60 -8.09
N LYS A 50 -9.06 1.59 -8.87
CA LYS A 50 -8.20 0.73 -9.73
C LYS A 50 -7.05 0.08 -8.97
N VAL A 51 -7.33 -0.32 -7.74
CA VAL A 51 -6.37 -0.91 -6.81
C VAL A 51 -5.78 -2.21 -7.37
N LYS A 52 -4.46 -2.37 -7.23
CA LYS A 52 -3.71 -3.59 -7.50
C LYS A 52 -2.79 -3.91 -6.35
N TRP A 53 -2.65 -5.19 -6.06
CA TRP A 53 -1.78 -5.72 -5.03
C TRP A 53 -0.76 -6.65 -5.67
N GLU A 54 0.47 -6.61 -5.18
CA GLU A 54 1.59 -7.42 -5.68
C GLU A 54 2.52 -7.73 -4.51
N ALA A 55 2.87 -9.00 -4.31
CA ALA A 55 3.95 -9.35 -3.39
C ALA A 55 5.24 -9.58 -4.17
N ILE A 56 6.35 -9.06 -3.63
CA ILE A 56 7.67 -9.11 -4.26
C ILE A 56 8.74 -9.47 -3.22
N ILE A 57 9.87 -9.98 -3.72
CA ILE A 57 11.13 -10.00 -2.97
C ILE A 57 11.97 -8.85 -3.49
N GLY A 58 12.35 -7.93 -2.61
CA GLY A 58 13.21 -6.80 -2.94
C GLY A 58 14.65 -7.23 -3.22
N GLU A 59 15.43 -6.36 -3.87
CA GLU A 59 16.86 -6.61 -4.12
C GLU A 59 17.68 -6.76 -2.83
N ASP A 60 17.16 -6.25 -1.71
CA ASP A 60 17.70 -6.40 -0.37
C ASP A 60 17.38 -7.76 0.28
N GLY A 61 16.68 -8.64 -0.45
CA GLY A 61 16.27 -9.97 0.00
C GLY A 61 15.07 -9.98 0.96
N ASN A 62 14.43 -8.83 1.20
CA ASN A 62 13.25 -8.74 2.05
C ASN A 62 11.95 -8.94 1.24
N GLU A 63 10.92 -9.45 1.90
CA GLU A 63 9.58 -9.58 1.31
C GLU A 63 8.77 -8.30 1.51
N TYR A 64 8.04 -7.92 0.46
CA TYR A 64 7.20 -6.74 0.43
C TYR A 64 5.85 -7.04 -0.22
N VAL A 65 4.85 -6.27 0.19
CA VAL A 65 3.57 -6.16 -0.49
C VAL A 65 3.41 -4.73 -0.95
N ASN A 66 3.20 -4.54 -2.26
CA ASN A 66 2.90 -3.26 -2.85
C ASN A 66 1.39 -3.16 -3.10
N MET A 67 0.79 -2.07 -2.65
CA MET A 67 -0.51 -1.61 -3.12
C MET A 67 -0.30 -0.44 -4.07
N ARG A 68 -0.91 -0.50 -5.26
CA ARG A 68 -0.95 0.60 -6.22
C ARG A 68 -2.40 0.96 -6.50
N GLY A 69 -2.71 2.25 -6.55
CA GLY A 69 -4.05 2.73 -6.84
C GLY A 69 -4.05 4.20 -7.24
N TYR A 70 -5.26 4.76 -7.37
CA TYR A 70 -5.48 6.16 -7.69
C TYR A 70 -6.39 6.78 -6.64
N LEU A 71 -6.06 7.98 -6.18
CA LEU A 71 -6.98 8.83 -5.43
C LEU A 71 -8.07 9.37 -6.37
N LEU A 72 -9.14 9.91 -5.80
CA LEU A 72 -10.25 10.49 -6.57
C LEU A 72 -9.86 11.66 -7.47
N ASP A 73 -8.84 12.43 -7.07
CA ASP A 73 -8.28 13.52 -7.88
C ASP A 73 -7.40 13.02 -9.04
N GLY A 74 -7.21 11.71 -9.15
CA GLY A 74 -6.42 11.06 -10.19
C GLY A 74 -4.94 10.88 -9.82
N SER A 75 -4.49 11.36 -8.65
CA SER A 75 -3.12 11.14 -8.19
C SER A 75 -2.84 9.66 -7.97
N LYS A 76 -1.67 9.20 -8.42
CA LYS A 76 -1.24 7.81 -8.19
C LYS A 76 -0.74 7.66 -6.76
N ALA A 77 -1.04 6.52 -6.16
CA ALA A 77 -0.47 6.15 -4.87
C ALA A 77 0.17 4.77 -4.92
N LEU A 78 1.34 4.64 -4.28
CA LEU A 78 1.98 3.38 -3.96
C LEU A 78 2.23 3.29 -2.47
N PHE A 79 1.82 2.18 -1.87
CA PHE A 79 2.15 1.83 -0.50
C PHE A 79 2.94 0.54 -0.51
N GLN A 80 4.14 0.56 0.07
CA GLN A 80 4.95 -0.64 0.23
C GLN A 80 4.95 -1.04 1.70
N PHE A 81 4.45 -2.25 1.96
CA PHE A 81 4.47 -2.89 3.26
C PHE A 81 5.63 -3.88 3.29
N ARG A 82 6.52 -3.77 4.27
CA ARG A 82 7.57 -4.77 4.50
C ARG A 82 7.05 -5.86 5.40
N ILE A 83 7.16 -7.10 4.96
CA ILE A 83 6.86 -8.29 5.76
C ILE A 83 7.99 -8.47 6.78
N ILE A 84 7.63 -8.65 8.04
CA ILE A 84 8.59 -8.86 9.14
C ILE A 84 8.67 -10.35 9.49
N ASP A 85 7.51 -11.00 9.55
CA ASP A 85 7.33 -12.43 9.77
C ASP A 85 5.94 -12.85 9.24
N ASP A 86 5.61 -14.14 9.39
CA ASP A 86 4.35 -14.78 8.93
C ASP A 86 3.06 -14.15 9.50
N SER A 87 3.17 -13.23 10.47
CA SER A 87 2.04 -12.60 11.14
C SER A 87 2.12 -11.09 11.25
N SER A 88 3.22 -10.46 10.82
CA SER A 88 3.44 -9.04 11.05
C SER A 88 4.11 -8.33 9.87
N TRP A 89 3.72 -7.07 9.70
CA TRP A 89 4.20 -6.19 8.64
C TRP A 89 4.34 -4.76 9.17
N ARG A 90 5.07 -3.92 8.44
CA ARG A 90 5.14 -2.48 8.69
C ARG A 90 5.04 -1.71 7.38
N LEU A 91 4.48 -0.50 7.42
CA LEU A 91 4.60 0.43 6.29
C LEU A 91 6.08 0.81 6.13
N HIS A 92 6.61 0.60 4.93
CA HIS A 92 8.02 0.80 4.61
C HIS A 92 8.24 2.03 3.74
N ALA A 93 7.44 2.19 2.69
CA ALA A 93 7.52 3.33 1.78
C ALA A 93 6.14 3.75 1.27
N LEU A 94 6.07 5.01 0.86
CA LEU A 94 4.93 5.65 0.24
C LEU A 94 5.43 6.47 -0.94
N GLU A 95 4.74 6.37 -2.08
CA GLU A 95 4.94 7.28 -3.20
C GLU A 95 3.59 7.88 -3.60
N LEU A 96 3.59 9.18 -3.90
CA LEU A 96 2.47 9.91 -4.50
C LEU A 96 2.94 10.51 -5.81
N ASP A 97 2.21 10.23 -6.89
CA ASP A 97 2.60 10.64 -8.24
C ASP A 97 4.06 10.29 -8.58
N ASP A 98 4.45 9.08 -8.21
CA ASP A 98 5.78 8.50 -8.43
C ASP A 98 6.92 9.20 -7.64
N GLU A 99 6.60 10.08 -6.67
CA GLU A 99 7.55 10.74 -5.77
C GLU A 99 7.46 10.20 -4.33
N PRO A 100 8.58 9.86 -3.68
CA PRO A 100 8.59 9.41 -2.29
C PRO A 100 7.98 10.45 -1.34
N SER A 101 7.25 9.98 -0.33
CA SER A 101 6.59 10.83 0.67
C SER A 101 6.88 10.37 2.09
N ASP A 102 7.29 11.32 2.94
CA ASP A 102 7.53 11.13 4.38
C ASP A 102 6.30 11.50 5.25
N ILE A 103 5.14 11.70 4.63
CA ILE A 103 3.92 12.10 5.34
C ILE A 103 3.48 11.00 6.31
N ASN A 104 3.04 11.39 7.52
CA ASN A 104 2.32 10.48 8.40
C ASN A 104 0.95 10.13 7.78
N ILE A 105 0.96 9.12 6.92
CA ILE A 105 -0.16 8.76 6.07
C ILE A 105 -1.24 7.97 6.81
N VAL A 106 -0.92 7.40 7.98
CA VAL A 106 -1.84 6.56 8.77
C VAL A 106 -3.07 7.36 9.20
N ASP A 107 -2.86 8.56 9.74
CA ASP A 107 -3.95 9.45 10.16
C ASP A 107 -4.72 9.96 8.95
N SER A 108 -4.02 10.42 7.91
CA SER A 108 -4.63 10.94 6.68
C SER A 108 -5.50 9.91 5.97
N LEU A 109 -5.04 8.65 5.85
CA LEU A 109 -5.81 7.55 5.27
C LEU A 109 -7.08 7.26 6.06
N TYR A 110 -6.96 7.22 7.39
CA TYR A 110 -8.13 6.99 8.24
C TYR A 110 -9.15 8.12 8.12
N TYR A 111 -8.71 9.38 8.10
CA TYR A 111 -9.60 10.51 7.88
C TYR A 111 -10.29 10.47 6.52
N MET A 112 -9.55 10.17 5.43
CA MET A 112 -10.12 10.00 4.10
C MET A 112 -11.15 8.86 4.07
N TYR A 113 -10.85 7.73 4.72
CA TYR A 113 -11.78 6.61 4.85
C TYR A 113 -13.09 7.03 5.53
N VAL A 114 -13.01 7.75 6.66
CA VAL A 114 -14.19 8.23 7.39
C VAL A 114 -14.99 9.20 6.53
N GLU A 115 -14.35 10.19 5.92
CA GLU A 115 -14.99 11.19 5.06
C GLU A 115 -15.73 10.54 3.88
N MET A 116 -15.05 9.63 3.17
CA MET A 116 -15.60 8.90 2.04
C MET A 116 -16.76 8.00 2.43
N THR A 117 -16.65 7.32 3.57
CA THR A 117 -17.73 6.47 4.10
C THR A 117 -18.99 7.28 4.39
N GLU A 118 -18.84 8.46 5.00
CA GLU A 118 -19.98 9.34 5.29
C GLU A 118 -20.58 9.93 4.01
N TRP A 119 -19.74 10.33 3.05
CA TRP A 119 -20.20 10.81 1.74
C TRP A 119 -21.02 9.74 0.99
N GLN A 120 -20.58 8.47 1.02
CA GLN A 120 -21.28 7.34 0.40
C GLN A 120 -22.63 7.03 1.08
N LYS A 121 -22.76 7.27 2.39
CA LYS A 121 -24.04 7.12 3.12
C LYS A 121 -25.03 8.23 2.78
N GLY A 122 -24.56 9.48 2.68
CA GLY A 122 -25.40 10.65 2.38
C GLY A 122 -25.81 10.76 0.91
N SER A 123 -25.15 10.03 0.01
CA SER A 123 -25.45 10.02 -1.43
C SER A 123 -26.48 8.96 -1.85
N LYS A 124 -27.04 8.21 -0.90
CA LYS A 124 -28.11 7.22 -1.10
C LYS A 124 -29.46 7.79 -0.66
#